data_AF-A0A959EQ98-F1
#
_entry.id   AF-A0A959EQ98-F1
#
_cell.length_a   1.000
_cell.length_b   1.000
_cell.length_c   1.000
_cell.angle_alpha   90.00
_cell.angle_beta   90.00
_cell.angle_gamma   90.00
#
_symmetry.space_group_name_H-M   'P 1'
#
loop_
_entity.id
_entity.type
_entity.pdbx_description
1 polymer ?
#
loop_
_entity_poly.entity_id
_entity_poly.type
_entity_poly.pdbx_seq_one_letter_code
_entity_poly.pdbx_strand_id
1 'polypeptide(L)'
;GNALRDSLLQVGLNYFQEAIDLDADYQVARLNLGNAHALLALSNKGAEGAEELVDIHFEFARAYAKQVRRLARQQDKKATEANGAILLGIIAAEQGDSVDAVAYFKLDTSRLLSKANLNILQGRPPLGPVGQSSAGFLPEEIDGFSLDDFIRAPAPDGAPVTVKGTQNRKWGIKTSGLTNSKILLDFLKKDQYAFFHLTSPGYAGETNEGIKLGMSQNDILKAYKYPERVVQLSQGELLVYPAHQIMFFLDPAGKLTKWCVFRMKPDPE
;
A
#
# COMPACT_ATOMS: atom_id res chain seq x y z
N GLY A 1 -15.38 -13.72 12.27
CA GLY A 1 -14.99 -14.17 13.62
C GLY A 1 -13.49 -14.03 13.75
N ASN A 2 -13.01 -13.45 14.85
CA ASN A 2 -11.58 -13.17 15.07
C ASN A 2 -10.71 -14.43 15.22
N ALA A 3 -11.30 -15.59 15.55
CA ALA A 3 -10.55 -16.83 15.77
C ALA A 3 -9.65 -17.27 14.60
N LEU A 4 -10.15 -17.20 13.35
CA LEU A 4 -9.31 -17.56 12.18
C LEU A 4 -8.17 -16.55 12.00
N ARG A 5 -8.46 -15.25 12.15
CA ARG A 5 -7.46 -14.19 12.06
C ARG A 5 -6.38 -14.39 13.13
N ASP A 6 -6.77 -14.65 14.36
CA ASP A 6 -5.85 -14.77 15.48
C ASP A 6 -5.00 -16.04 15.36
N SER A 7 -5.60 -17.15 14.90
CA SER A 7 -4.85 -18.36 14.54
C SER A 7 -3.81 -18.08 13.45
N LEU A 8 -4.17 -17.33 12.40
CA LEU A 8 -3.22 -16.95 11.35
C LEU A 8 -2.13 -16.00 11.85
N LEU A 9 -2.46 -15.09 12.77
CA LEU A 9 -1.47 -14.21 13.41
C LEU A 9 -0.47 -15.01 14.25
N GLN A 10 -0.95 -16.00 15.02
CA GLN A 10 -0.08 -16.91 15.79
C GLN A 10 0.86 -17.72 14.89
N VAL A 11 0.35 -18.26 13.77
CA VAL A 11 1.19 -18.91 12.75
C VAL A 11 2.22 -17.93 12.18
N GLY A 12 1.81 -16.68 11.93
CA GLY A 12 2.68 -15.61 11.47
C GLY A 12 3.82 -15.31 12.46
N LEU A 13 3.55 -15.29 13.77
CA LEU A 13 4.59 -15.09 14.79
C LEU A 13 5.72 -16.12 14.64
N ASN A 14 5.37 -17.40 14.48
CA ASN A 14 6.37 -18.46 14.33
C ASN A 14 7.22 -18.27 13.08
N TYR A 15 6.60 -18.02 11.91
CA TYR A 15 7.35 -17.83 10.67
C TYR A 15 8.26 -16.59 10.68
N PHE A 16 7.82 -15.49 11.29
CA PHE A 16 8.66 -14.31 11.40
C PHE A 16 9.78 -14.49 12.42
N GLN A 17 9.57 -15.27 13.48
CA GLN A 17 10.64 -15.62 14.42
C GLN A 17 11.68 -16.51 13.74
N GLU A 18 11.26 -17.55 13.02
CA GLU A 18 12.17 -18.39 12.22
C GLU A 18 12.97 -17.56 11.20
N ALA A 19 12.34 -16.58 10.56
CA ALA A 19 13.02 -15.69 9.63
C ALA A 19 14.09 -14.82 10.32
N ILE A 20 13.91 -14.44 11.58
CA ILE A 20 14.93 -13.73 12.39
C ILE A 20 16.03 -14.67 12.85
N ASP A 21 15.68 -15.91 13.20
CA ASP A 21 16.67 -16.91 13.61
C ASP A 21 17.61 -17.24 12.44
N LEU A 22 17.10 -17.19 11.20
CA LEU A 22 17.89 -17.32 9.97
C LEU A 22 18.68 -16.04 9.62
N ASP A 23 18.08 -14.86 9.79
CA ASP A 23 18.74 -13.57 9.56
C ASP A 23 18.44 -12.60 10.71
N ALA A 24 19.41 -12.52 11.62
CA ALA A 24 19.33 -11.66 12.79
C ALA A 24 19.31 -10.16 12.45
N ASP A 25 19.48 -9.73 11.20
CA ASP A 25 19.32 -8.34 10.79
C ASP A 25 18.06 -8.12 9.93
N TYR A 26 17.18 -9.13 9.84
CA TYR A 26 15.96 -9.04 9.03
C TYR A 26 14.88 -8.15 9.65
N GLN A 27 15.01 -6.84 9.42
CA GLN A 27 14.15 -5.82 10.01
C GLN A 27 12.67 -5.96 9.63
N VAL A 28 12.38 -6.44 8.41
CA VAL A 28 11.00 -6.62 7.94
C VAL A 28 10.29 -7.70 8.74
N ALA A 29 10.96 -8.82 9.03
CA ALA A 29 10.42 -9.88 9.88
C ALA A 29 10.15 -9.37 11.31
N ARG A 30 11.07 -8.60 11.89
CA ARG A 30 10.84 -7.95 13.21
C ARG A 30 9.66 -6.99 13.22
N LEU A 31 9.54 -6.15 12.20
CA LEU A 31 8.42 -5.22 12.09
C LEU A 31 7.10 -5.99 12.00
N ASN A 32 7.07 -7.07 11.23
CA ASN A 32 5.89 -7.91 11.11
C ASN A 32 5.55 -8.69 12.40
N LEU A 33 6.54 -9.13 13.17
CA LEU A 33 6.33 -9.63 14.54
C LEU A 33 5.67 -8.58 15.42
N GLY A 34 6.23 -7.36 15.43
CA GLY A 34 5.67 -6.27 16.20
C GLY A 34 4.21 -5.97 15.82
N ASN A 35 3.92 -5.93 14.52
CA ASN A 35 2.56 -5.76 14.00
C ASN A 35 1.63 -6.92 14.41
N ALA A 36 2.09 -8.17 14.30
CA ALA A 36 1.27 -9.33 14.64
C ALA A 36 0.93 -9.36 16.14
N HIS A 37 1.90 -9.05 17.02
CA HIS A 37 1.64 -8.87 18.45
C HIS A 37 0.64 -7.73 18.71
N ALA A 38 0.83 -6.55 18.13
CA ALA A 38 -0.13 -5.45 18.30
C ALA A 38 -1.54 -5.83 17.82
N LEU A 39 -1.66 -6.55 16.70
CA LEU A 39 -2.95 -7.00 16.18
C LEU A 39 -3.63 -8.05 17.06
N LEU A 40 -2.86 -8.91 17.74
CA LEU A 40 -3.35 -9.86 18.73
C LEU A 40 -3.81 -9.14 20.01
N ALA A 41 -3.05 -8.16 20.51
CA ALA A 41 -3.47 -7.30 21.61
C ALA A 41 -4.83 -6.63 21.30
N LEU A 42 -4.93 -6.03 20.11
CA LEU A 42 -6.16 -5.37 19.66
C LEU A 42 -7.33 -6.33 19.46
N SER A 43 -7.09 -7.58 19.07
CA SER A 43 -8.14 -8.60 18.91
C SER A 43 -8.78 -8.99 20.24
N ASN A 44 -7.96 -9.01 21.30
CA ASN A 44 -8.34 -9.45 22.64
C ASN A 44 -8.74 -8.28 23.56
N LYS A 45 -8.57 -7.03 23.11
CA LYS A 45 -8.92 -5.84 23.89
C LYS A 45 -10.41 -5.82 24.21
N GLY A 46 -10.73 -5.77 25.51
CA GLY A 46 -12.12 -5.79 26.01
C GLY A 46 -12.73 -7.18 26.15
N ALA A 47 -11.99 -8.26 25.87
CA ALA A 47 -12.40 -9.61 26.26
C ALA A 47 -12.20 -9.81 27.76
N GLU A 48 -13.16 -10.47 28.41
CA GLU A 48 -13.13 -10.73 29.85
C GLU A 48 -11.91 -11.58 30.23
N GLY A 49 -11.07 -11.07 31.16
CA GLY A 49 -9.88 -11.76 31.65
C GLY A 49 -8.68 -11.76 30.70
N ALA A 50 -8.72 -10.98 29.62
CA ALA A 50 -7.64 -10.90 28.64
C ALA A 50 -6.64 -9.76 28.89
N GLU A 51 -6.80 -8.97 29.95
CA GLU A 51 -6.01 -7.77 30.21
C GLU A 51 -4.50 -8.05 30.24
N GLU A 52 -4.08 -9.08 30.97
CA GLU A 52 -2.67 -9.48 31.05
C GLU A 52 -2.13 -9.92 29.68
N LEU A 53 -2.92 -10.66 28.91
CA LEU A 53 -2.52 -11.12 27.57
C LEU A 53 -2.36 -9.94 26.61
N VAL A 54 -3.25 -8.95 26.68
CA VAL A 54 -3.19 -7.71 25.89
C VAL A 54 -1.90 -6.95 26.20
N ASP A 55 -1.58 -6.78 27.49
CA ASP A 55 -0.37 -6.08 27.93
C ASP A 55 0.91 -6.79 27.47
N ILE A 56 0.96 -8.13 27.61
CA ILE A 56 2.08 -8.94 27.12
C ILE A 56 2.30 -8.73 25.62
N HIS A 57 1.23 -8.79 24.83
CA HIS A 57 1.34 -8.58 23.39
C HIS A 57 1.79 -7.16 23.05
N PHE A 58 1.30 -6.11 23.73
CA PHE A 58 1.78 -4.76 23.50
C PHE A 58 3.25 -4.56 23.89
N GLU A 59 3.73 -5.20 24.96
CA GLU A 59 5.13 -5.13 25.35
C GLU A 59 6.05 -5.81 24.33
N PHE A 60 5.68 -6.98 23.82
CA PHE A 60 6.40 -7.60 22.68
C PHE A 60 6.39 -6.70 21.46
N ALA A 61 5.23 -6.15 21.09
CA ALA A 61 5.11 -5.25 19.94
C ALA A 61 6.04 -4.03 20.08
N ARG A 62 6.08 -3.43 21.28
CA ARG A 62 6.94 -2.29 21.60
C ARG A 62 8.42 -2.66 21.51
N ALA A 63 8.80 -3.81 22.05
CA ALA A 63 10.18 -4.29 22.02
C ALA A 63 10.67 -4.49 20.58
N TYR A 64 9.90 -5.18 19.74
CA TYR A 64 10.24 -5.37 18.33
C TYR A 64 10.28 -4.04 17.58
N ALA A 65 9.33 -3.14 17.78
CA ALA A 65 9.33 -1.83 17.14
C ALA A 65 10.58 -1.00 17.50
N LYS A 66 11.01 -1.01 18.77
CA LYS A 66 12.26 -0.37 19.21
C LYS A 66 13.49 -1.00 18.54
N GLN A 67 13.55 -2.33 18.43
CA GLN A 67 14.63 -3.02 17.74
C GLN A 67 14.69 -2.67 16.25
N VAL A 68 13.54 -2.66 15.57
CA VAL A 68 13.43 -2.27 14.14
C VAL A 68 14.02 -0.88 13.94
N ARG A 69 13.63 0.09 14.77
CA ARG A 69 14.16 1.46 14.66
C ARG A 69 15.66 1.53 14.89
N ARG A 70 16.18 0.83 15.90
CA ARG A 70 17.62 0.78 16.19
C ARG A 70 18.41 0.23 15.00
N LEU A 71 18.00 -0.92 14.48
CA LEU A 71 18.67 -1.56 13.34
C LEU A 71 18.51 -0.72 12.06
N ALA A 72 17.33 -0.16 11.82
CA ALA A 72 17.08 0.68 10.65
C ALA A 72 17.97 1.92 10.64
N ARG A 73 18.19 2.57 11.80
CA ARG A 73 19.15 3.68 11.93
C ARG A 73 20.58 3.27 11.62
N GLN A 74 21.01 2.13 12.13
CA GLN A 74 22.37 1.60 11.88
C GLN A 74 22.62 1.32 10.39
N GLN A 75 21.56 1.05 9.62
CA GLN A 75 21.61 0.73 8.20
C GLN A 75 21.09 1.86 7.29
N ASP A 76 20.85 3.06 7.83
CA ASP A 76 20.24 4.23 7.13
C ASP A 76 18.93 3.92 6.37
N LYS A 77 18.13 2.99 6.90
CA LYS A 77 16.83 2.58 6.34
C LYS A 77 15.69 3.45 6.89
N LYS A 78 15.66 4.73 6.50
CA LYS A 78 14.70 5.74 7.00
C LYS A 78 13.23 5.30 6.93
N ALA A 79 12.82 4.68 5.82
CA ALA A 79 11.44 4.20 5.66
C ALA A 79 11.06 3.11 6.68
N THR A 80 12.00 2.19 6.98
CA THR A 80 11.80 1.13 7.98
C THR A 80 11.81 1.71 9.40
N GLU A 81 12.68 2.69 9.68
CA GLU A 81 12.66 3.40 10.96
C GLU A 81 11.32 4.09 11.19
N ALA A 82 10.80 4.80 10.18
CA ALA A 82 9.52 5.48 10.24
C ALA A 82 8.37 4.50 10.49
N ASN A 83 8.38 3.30 9.87
CA ASN A 83 7.38 2.27 10.14
C ASN A 83 7.40 1.81 11.61
N GLY A 84 8.60 1.59 12.18
CA GLY A 84 8.74 1.26 13.59
C GLY A 84 8.27 2.38 14.51
N ALA A 85 8.47 3.64 14.14
CA ALA A 85 7.94 4.79 14.88
C ALA A 85 6.41 4.83 14.85
N ILE A 86 5.79 4.63 13.68
CA ILE A 86 4.33 4.58 13.54
C ILE A 86 3.74 3.48 14.43
N LEU A 87 4.34 2.29 14.45
CA LEU A 87 3.88 1.20 15.33
C LEU A 87 3.96 1.60 16.82
N LEU A 88 5.05 2.23 17.26
CA LEU A 88 5.16 2.75 18.63
C LEU A 88 4.08 3.80 18.95
N GLY A 89 3.77 4.67 17.98
CA GLY A 89 2.70 5.65 18.13
C GLY A 89 1.32 5.01 18.27
N ILE A 90 1.04 3.96 17.50
CA ILE A 90 -0.22 3.19 17.60
C ILE A 90 -0.30 2.52 18.98
N ILE A 91 0.76 1.85 19.43
CA ILE A 91 0.79 1.20 20.76
C ILE A 91 0.54 2.22 21.88
N ALA A 92 1.23 3.37 21.83
CA ALA A 92 1.05 4.43 22.83
C ALA A 92 -0.38 4.97 22.84
N ALA A 93 -0.97 5.24 21.66
CA ALA A 93 -2.35 5.70 21.54
C ALA A 93 -3.35 4.68 22.13
N GLU A 94 -3.15 3.39 21.84
CA GLU A 94 -4.01 2.30 22.30
C GLU A 94 -3.94 2.07 23.82
N GLN A 95 -2.84 2.49 24.44
CA GLN A 95 -2.64 2.48 25.90
C GLN A 95 -3.00 3.81 26.57
N GLY A 96 -3.54 4.77 25.82
CA GLY A 96 -3.95 6.08 26.34
C GLY A 96 -2.83 7.10 26.50
N ASP A 97 -1.58 6.76 26.13
CA ASP A 97 -0.45 7.69 26.14
C ASP A 97 -0.44 8.55 24.87
N SER A 98 -1.26 9.60 24.90
CA SER A 98 -1.41 10.53 23.78
C SER A 98 -0.16 11.38 23.55
N VAL A 99 0.69 11.59 24.58
CA VAL A 99 1.90 12.43 24.45
C VAL A 99 2.94 11.69 23.62
N ASP A 100 3.24 10.44 23.99
CA ASP A 100 4.17 9.60 23.24
C ASP A 100 3.63 9.28 21.84
N ALA A 101 2.32 9.00 21.73
CA ALA A 101 1.70 8.76 20.43
C ALA A 101 1.91 9.92 19.45
N VAL A 102 1.65 11.15 19.89
CA VAL A 102 1.89 12.36 19.08
C VAL A 102 3.37 12.52 18.75
N ALA A 103 4.27 12.27 19.70
CA ALA A 103 5.70 12.38 19.47
C ALA A 103 6.15 11.42 18.36
N TYR A 104 5.69 10.17 18.39
CA TYR A 104 6.01 9.17 17.37
C TYR A 104 5.43 9.50 16.01
N PHE A 105 4.15 9.90 15.92
CA PHE A 105 3.53 10.25 14.63
C PHE A 105 4.14 11.51 13.99
N LYS A 106 4.76 12.40 14.78
CA LYS A 106 5.43 13.60 14.27
C LYS A 106 6.85 13.37 13.76
N LEU A 107 7.46 12.20 13.99
CA LEU A 107 8.81 11.91 13.52
C LEU A 107 8.93 11.89 11.98
N ASP A 108 7.86 11.50 11.30
CA ASP A 108 7.78 11.55 9.84
C ASP A 108 6.36 11.93 9.41
N THR A 109 6.14 13.24 9.31
CA THR A 109 4.86 13.80 8.84
C THR A 109 4.73 13.80 7.33
N SER A 110 5.71 13.32 6.55
CA SER A 110 5.55 13.20 5.11
C SER A 110 4.55 12.10 4.75
N ARG A 111 4.51 11.03 5.56
CA ARG A 111 3.71 9.82 5.30
C ARG A 111 2.24 10.01 5.63
N LEU A 112 1.39 9.54 4.72
CA LEU A 112 -0.07 9.55 4.91
C LEU A 112 -0.51 8.78 6.16
N LEU A 113 0.14 7.66 6.47
CA LEU A 113 -0.21 6.85 7.64
C LEU A 113 0.05 7.60 8.97
N SER A 114 1.14 8.34 9.08
CA SER A 114 1.42 9.18 10.26
C SER A 114 0.36 10.25 10.45
N LYS A 115 -0.01 10.94 9.36
CA LYS A 115 -1.05 11.97 9.38
C LYS A 115 -2.43 11.39 9.71
N ALA A 116 -2.76 10.21 9.16
CA ALA A 116 -4.03 9.53 9.42
C ALA A 116 -4.17 9.16 10.90
N ASN A 117 -3.14 8.56 11.49
CA ASN A 117 -3.15 8.23 12.91
C ASN A 117 -3.22 9.48 13.80
N LEU A 118 -2.51 10.56 13.43
CA LEU A 118 -2.58 11.83 14.16
C LEU A 118 -4.00 12.43 14.12
N ASN A 119 -4.69 12.36 12.98
CA ASN A 119 -6.08 12.81 12.87
C ASN A 119 -7.00 12.01 13.80
N ILE A 120 -6.90 10.67 13.75
CA ILE A 120 -7.70 9.77 14.59
C ILE A 120 -7.48 10.09 16.08
N LEU A 121 -6.21 10.20 16.50
CA LEU A 121 -5.85 10.51 17.88
C LEU A 121 -6.40 11.88 18.34
N GLN A 122 -6.54 12.84 17.42
CA GLN A 122 -7.06 14.18 17.69
C GLN A 122 -8.60 14.27 17.55
N GLY A 123 -9.30 13.14 17.35
CA GLY A 123 -10.75 13.14 17.12
C GLY A 123 -11.17 13.78 15.80
N ARG A 124 -10.22 13.95 14.86
CA ARG A 124 -10.49 14.47 13.51
C ARG A 124 -10.84 13.31 12.58
N PRO A 125 -11.60 13.56 11.49
CA PRO A 125 -11.86 12.54 10.50
C PRO A 125 -10.55 11.91 9.99
N PRO A 126 -10.48 10.57 9.85
CA PRO A 126 -9.31 9.92 9.29
C PRO A 126 -9.03 10.46 7.88
N LEU A 127 -7.76 10.45 7.48
CA LEU A 127 -7.44 10.68 6.07
C LEU A 127 -8.04 9.53 5.26
N GLY A 128 -9.00 9.84 4.40
CA GLY A 128 -9.70 8.83 3.63
C GLY A 128 -10.48 9.46 2.48
N PRO A 129 -10.89 8.64 1.50
CA PRO A 129 -11.70 9.08 0.39
C PRO A 129 -13.03 9.59 0.95
N VAL A 130 -13.23 10.91 0.94
CA VAL A 130 -14.55 11.48 1.22
C VAL A 130 -15.40 11.16 -0.01
N GLY A 131 -16.13 10.03 0.04
CA GLY A 131 -17.16 9.64 -0.94
C GLY A 131 -16.88 10.11 -2.37
N GLN A 132 -15.71 9.77 -2.91
CA GLN A 132 -15.30 10.28 -4.21
C GLN A 132 -16.19 9.63 -5.28
N SER A 133 -17.18 10.40 -5.73
CA SER A 133 -17.88 10.06 -6.95
C SER A 133 -16.91 10.23 -8.11
N SER A 134 -16.91 9.28 -9.03
CA SER A 134 -16.29 9.44 -10.34
C SER A 134 -17.05 10.45 -11.21
N ALA A 135 -18.22 10.94 -10.76
CA ALA A 135 -19.01 11.92 -11.49
C ALA A 135 -18.21 13.20 -11.74
N GLY A 136 -17.88 13.43 -13.01
CA GLY A 136 -17.12 14.59 -13.48
C GLY A 136 -15.71 14.29 -13.98
N PHE A 137 -15.16 13.10 -13.70
CA PHE A 137 -13.85 12.71 -14.23
C PHE A 137 -13.95 12.13 -15.63
N LEU A 138 -13.09 12.63 -16.52
CA LEU A 138 -12.92 12.05 -17.85
C LEU A 138 -12.08 10.76 -17.74
N PRO A 139 -12.38 9.73 -18.53
CA PRO A 139 -11.53 8.55 -18.63
C PRO A 139 -10.09 8.94 -18.92
N GLU A 140 -9.16 8.48 -18.09
CA GLU A 140 -7.73 8.70 -18.29
C GLU A 140 -7.22 7.88 -19.48
N GLU A 141 -6.35 8.50 -20.28
CA GLU A 141 -5.67 7.87 -21.41
C GLU A 141 -4.16 8.10 -21.32
N ILE A 142 -3.39 7.17 -21.88
CA ILE A 142 -1.93 7.30 -21.99
C ILE A 142 -1.59 7.14 -23.47
N ASP A 143 -0.76 8.04 -24.00
CA ASP A 143 -0.43 8.09 -25.44
C ASP A 143 -1.68 8.27 -26.34
N GLY A 144 -2.74 8.90 -25.82
CA GLY A 144 -4.03 9.03 -26.53
C GLY A 144 -4.71 7.69 -26.83
N PHE A 145 -4.39 6.66 -26.05
CA PHE A 145 -4.92 5.31 -26.22
C PHE A 145 -5.96 5.03 -25.14
N SER A 146 -7.19 4.75 -25.59
CA SER A 146 -8.30 4.39 -24.71
C SER A 146 -8.25 2.91 -24.33
N LEU A 147 -8.14 2.63 -23.03
CA LEU A 147 -8.30 1.26 -22.52
C LEU A 147 -9.72 0.72 -22.74
N ASP A 148 -10.73 1.59 -22.77
CA ASP A 148 -12.13 1.17 -22.92
C ASP A 148 -12.39 0.58 -24.32
N ASP A 149 -11.72 1.10 -25.35
CA ASP A 149 -11.73 0.51 -26.69
C ASP A 149 -10.94 -0.80 -26.74
N PHE A 150 -9.77 -0.85 -26.09
CA PHE A 150 -8.92 -2.05 -26.09
C PHE A 150 -9.57 -3.26 -25.40
N ILE A 151 -10.37 -3.05 -24.36
CA ILE A 151 -11.09 -4.11 -23.63
C ILE A 151 -12.06 -4.88 -24.53
N ARG A 152 -12.58 -4.25 -25.58
CA ARG A 152 -13.53 -4.87 -26.51
C ARG A 152 -12.86 -5.94 -27.36
N ALA A 153 -11.58 -5.75 -27.72
CA ALA A 153 -10.80 -6.66 -28.55
C ALA A 153 -9.33 -6.72 -28.07
N PRO A 154 -9.07 -7.35 -26.91
CA PRO A 154 -7.73 -7.34 -26.32
C PRO A 154 -6.75 -8.20 -27.14
N ALA A 155 -5.68 -7.56 -27.60
CA ALA A 155 -4.66 -8.18 -28.44
C ALA A 155 -3.24 -7.87 -27.91
N PRO A 156 -2.60 -8.78 -27.15
CA PRO A 156 -1.19 -8.65 -26.78
C PRO A 156 -0.26 -8.86 -27.99
N ASP A 157 0.98 -8.40 -27.90
CA ASP A 157 1.99 -8.50 -28.98
C ASP A 157 2.54 -9.93 -29.21
N GLY A 158 2.02 -10.92 -28.48
CA GLY A 158 2.45 -12.30 -28.54
C GLY A 158 1.62 -13.22 -27.66
N ALA A 159 2.03 -14.49 -27.58
CA ALA A 159 1.35 -15.47 -26.75
C ALA A 159 1.47 -15.12 -25.25
N PRO A 160 0.36 -15.16 -24.48
CA PRO A 160 0.41 -14.94 -23.04
C PRO A 160 1.32 -15.95 -22.32
N VAL A 161 2.07 -15.47 -21.34
CA VAL A 161 3.00 -16.28 -20.53
C VAL A 161 2.42 -16.61 -19.16
N THR A 162 2.65 -17.82 -18.66
CA THR A 162 2.27 -18.19 -17.30
C THR A 162 3.30 -17.65 -16.31
N VAL A 163 2.88 -16.85 -15.34
CA VAL A 163 3.78 -16.28 -14.33
C VAL A 163 3.76 -17.15 -13.07
N LYS A 164 4.91 -17.70 -12.69
CA LYS A 164 5.06 -18.49 -11.45
C LYS A 164 4.66 -17.64 -10.22
N GLY A 165 3.97 -18.26 -9.26
CA GLY A 165 3.50 -17.58 -8.05
C GLY A 165 2.18 -16.81 -8.20
N THR A 166 1.57 -16.82 -9.38
CA THR A 166 0.29 -16.11 -9.64
C THR A 166 -0.91 -17.06 -9.75
N GLN A 167 -0.88 -18.23 -9.11
CA GLN A 167 -1.89 -19.30 -9.30
C GLN A 167 -2.00 -19.77 -10.76
N ASN A 168 -0.87 -19.80 -11.49
CA ASN A 168 -0.81 -20.15 -12.92
C ASN A 168 -1.63 -19.22 -13.84
N ARG A 169 -1.84 -17.95 -13.43
CA ARG A 169 -2.45 -16.94 -14.31
C ARG A 169 -1.55 -16.66 -15.52
N LYS A 170 -2.20 -16.40 -16.65
CA LYS A 170 -1.53 -16.03 -17.90
C LYS A 170 -1.46 -14.51 -17.99
N TRP A 171 -0.36 -14.01 -18.53
CA TRP A 171 -0.08 -12.58 -18.65
C TRP A 171 0.34 -12.24 -20.08
N GLY A 172 -0.23 -11.17 -20.62
CA GLY A 172 0.14 -10.60 -21.92
C GLY A 172 0.77 -9.22 -21.77
N ILE A 173 1.50 -8.80 -22.79
CA ILE A 173 2.07 -7.45 -22.88
C ILE A 173 1.73 -6.89 -24.25
N LYS A 174 1.33 -5.62 -24.30
CA LYS A 174 1.22 -4.82 -25.53
C LYS A 174 2.14 -3.60 -25.43
N THR A 175 2.97 -3.44 -26.45
CA THR A 175 3.93 -2.37 -26.69
C THR A 175 3.85 -1.87 -28.14
N SER A 176 3.36 -2.68 -29.08
CA SER A 176 3.15 -2.29 -30.47
C SER A 176 2.17 -1.11 -30.55
N GLY A 177 2.58 -0.06 -31.25
CA GLY A 177 1.80 1.18 -31.38
C GLY A 177 1.84 2.08 -30.15
N LEU A 178 2.64 1.76 -29.12
CA LEU A 178 2.84 2.58 -27.92
C LEU A 178 4.29 3.05 -27.85
N THR A 179 4.50 4.37 -27.81
CA THR A 179 5.87 4.94 -27.84
C THR A 179 6.47 5.03 -26.45
N ASN A 180 5.70 5.51 -25.46
CA ASN A 180 6.20 5.81 -24.12
C ASN A 180 5.36 5.13 -23.03
N SER A 181 4.74 4.01 -23.37
CA SER A 181 3.87 3.28 -22.45
C SER A 181 3.79 1.80 -22.80
N LYS A 182 3.20 1.01 -21.91
CA LYS A 182 2.93 -0.41 -22.14
C LYS A 182 1.62 -0.81 -21.48
N ILE A 183 0.95 -1.83 -22.03
CA ILE A 183 -0.22 -2.43 -21.40
C ILE A 183 0.14 -3.83 -20.92
N LEU A 184 -0.13 -4.11 -19.65
CA LEU A 184 -0.09 -5.46 -19.08
C LEU A 184 -1.52 -6.01 -19.04
N LEU A 185 -1.67 -7.28 -19.42
CA LEU A 185 -2.94 -7.99 -19.46
C LEU A 185 -2.86 -9.17 -18.48
N ASP A 186 -3.70 -9.19 -17.46
CA ASP A 186 -3.88 -10.33 -16.57
C ASP A 186 -5.13 -11.11 -17.00
N PHE A 187 -4.94 -12.35 -17.45
CA PHE A 187 -6.00 -13.26 -17.87
C PHE A 187 -6.51 -14.00 -16.63
N LEU A 188 -7.49 -13.40 -15.95
CA LEU A 188 -8.01 -13.88 -14.67
C LEU A 188 -8.73 -15.23 -14.83
N LYS A 189 -9.72 -15.28 -15.74
CA LYS A 189 -10.52 -16.45 -16.11
C LYS A 189 -10.94 -16.33 -17.58
N LYS A 190 -11.67 -17.32 -18.10
CA LYS A 190 -12.28 -17.22 -19.43
C LYS A 190 -13.09 -15.92 -19.50
N ASP A 191 -12.79 -15.08 -20.49
CA ASP A 191 -13.43 -13.80 -20.76
C ASP A 191 -13.34 -12.71 -19.66
N GLN A 192 -12.54 -12.94 -18.60
CA GLN A 192 -12.27 -11.97 -17.52
C GLN A 192 -10.83 -11.50 -17.54
N TYR A 193 -10.64 -10.18 -17.58
CA TYR A 193 -9.34 -9.56 -17.77
C TYR A 193 -9.15 -8.37 -16.84
N ALA A 194 -7.92 -8.19 -16.36
CA ALA A 194 -7.47 -6.91 -15.84
C ALA A 194 -6.41 -6.31 -16.77
N PHE A 195 -6.55 -5.03 -17.06
CA PHE A 195 -5.67 -4.26 -17.92
C PHE A 195 -4.98 -3.20 -17.08
N PHE A 196 -3.68 -3.03 -17.31
CA PHE A 196 -2.87 -2.01 -16.66
C PHE A 196 -2.06 -1.30 -17.74
N HIS A 197 -2.42 -0.07 -18.07
CA HIS A 197 -1.67 0.77 -18.99
C HIS A 197 -0.73 1.66 -18.19
N LEU A 198 0.58 1.41 -18.30
CA LEU A 198 1.60 2.10 -17.52
C LEU A 198 2.42 3.05 -18.38
N THR A 199 2.72 4.22 -17.84
CA THR A 199 3.72 5.12 -18.41
C THR A 199 5.14 4.53 -18.29
N SER A 200 5.98 4.77 -19.30
CA SER A 200 7.41 4.49 -19.25
C SER A 200 8.18 5.62 -18.54
N PRO A 201 9.42 5.36 -18.08
CA PRO A 201 10.29 6.43 -17.59
C PRO A 201 10.46 7.54 -18.64
N GLY A 202 10.39 8.80 -18.22
CA GLY A 202 10.50 9.95 -19.12
C GLY A 202 9.23 10.30 -19.91
N TYR A 203 8.09 9.69 -19.57
CA TYR A 203 6.80 10.07 -20.14
C TYR A 203 6.52 11.58 -19.99
N ALA A 204 6.25 12.25 -21.11
CA ALA A 204 6.11 13.71 -21.16
C ALA A 204 4.65 14.20 -21.04
N GLY A 205 3.66 13.30 -21.15
CA GLY A 205 2.26 13.65 -21.01
C GLY A 205 1.85 13.97 -19.57
N GLU A 206 0.60 14.36 -19.40
CA GLU A 206 -0.05 14.65 -18.13
C GLU A 206 -1.35 13.85 -18.00
N THR A 207 -1.82 13.65 -16.76
CA THR A 207 -3.19 13.14 -16.54
C THR A 207 -4.23 14.21 -16.88
N ASN A 208 -5.51 13.86 -16.93
CA ASN A 208 -6.60 14.82 -17.17
C ASN A 208 -6.62 15.96 -16.13
N GLU A 209 -6.20 15.67 -14.89
CA GLU A 209 -6.04 16.68 -13.82
C GLU A 209 -4.65 17.37 -13.81
N GLY A 210 -3.87 17.25 -14.89
CA GLY A 210 -2.61 17.97 -15.07
C GLY A 210 -1.42 17.42 -14.27
N ILE A 211 -1.48 16.17 -13.79
CA ILE A 211 -0.37 15.56 -13.04
C ILE A 211 0.71 15.05 -13.99
N LYS A 212 1.99 15.33 -13.69
CA LYS A 212 3.18 14.94 -14.47
C LYS A 212 4.17 14.13 -13.65
N LEU A 213 5.03 13.37 -14.34
CA LEU A 213 6.19 12.75 -13.70
C LEU A 213 7.03 13.81 -12.97
N GLY A 214 7.53 13.48 -11.78
CA GLY A 214 8.28 14.36 -10.90
C GLY A 214 7.44 15.27 -9.99
N MET A 215 6.11 15.34 -10.17
CA MET A 215 5.24 16.05 -9.24
C MET A 215 5.19 15.36 -7.88
N SER A 216 4.88 16.13 -6.83
CA SER A 216 4.85 15.61 -5.46
C SER A 216 3.54 14.90 -5.14
N GLN A 217 3.56 14.04 -4.12
CA GLN A 217 2.35 13.49 -3.52
C GLN A 217 1.31 14.59 -3.21
N ASN A 218 1.75 15.74 -2.71
CA ASN A 218 0.84 16.82 -2.35
C ASN A 218 0.12 17.42 -3.57
N ASP A 219 0.76 17.43 -4.73
CA ASP A 219 0.13 17.89 -5.98
C ASP A 219 -0.96 16.89 -6.41
N ILE A 220 -0.67 15.60 -6.32
CA ILE A 220 -1.64 14.53 -6.59
C ILE A 220 -2.83 14.64 -5.62
N LEU A 221 -2.58 14.84 -4.33
CA LEU A 221 -3.64 15.00 -3.33
C LEU A 221 -4.48 16.27 -3.54
N LYS A 222 -3.96 17.31 -4.21
CA LYS A 222 -4.76 18.48 -4.55
C LYS A 222 -5.73 18.18 -5.69
N ALA A 223 -5.22 17.50 -6.73
CA ALA A 223 -5.97 17.07 -7.91
C ALA A 223 -7.01 15.98 -7.55
N TYR A 224 -6.54 14.82 -7.08
CA TYR A 224 -7.34 13.62 -6.89
C TYR A 224 -7.82 13.39 -5.45
N LYS A 225 -7.57 14.31 -4.50
CA LYS A 225 -7.78 14.14 -3.05
C LYS A 225 -7.10 12.87 -2.50
N TYR A 226 -7.56 12.37 -1.36
CA TYR A 226 -6.94 11.23 -0.69
C TYR A 226 -7.28 9.92 -1.38
N PRO A 227 -6.29 9.04 -1.62
CA PRO A 227 -6.54 7.74 -2.22
C PRO A 227 -7.32 6.84 -1.28
N GLU A 228 -8.14 5.96 -1.86
CA GLU A 228 -8.88 4.91 -1.16
C GLU A 228 -7.92 3.86 -0.59
N ARG A 229 -6.76 3.67 -1.22
CA ARG A 229 -5.76 2.72 -0.77
C ARG A 229 -4.34 3.21 -1.06
N VAL A 230 -3.47 3.03 -0.06
CA VAL A 230 -2.02 3.23 -0.20
C VAL A 230 -1.33 1.89 0.02
N VAL A 231 -0.46 1.49 -0.91
CA VAL A 231 0.34 0.27 -0.81
C VAL A 231 1.81 0.67 -0.71
N GLN A 232 2.47 0.27 0.38
CA GLN A 232 3.90 0.49 0.55
C GLN A 232 4.67 -0.50 -0.31
N LEU A 233 5.62 0.00 -1.10
CA LEU A 233 6.49 -0.78 -1.96
C LEU A 233 7.92 -0.77 -1.40
N SER A 234 8.78 -1.67 -1.88
CA SER A 234 10.20 -1.66 -1.50
C SER A 234 10.95 -0.38 -1.93
N GLN A 235 10.42 0.34 -2.92
CA GLN A 235 11.02 1.54 -3.52
C GLN A 235 10.01 2.70 -3.60
N GLY A 236 9.29 2.94 -2.51
CA GLY A 236 8.34 4.04 -2.39
C GLY A 236 6.92 3.55 -2.11
N GLU A 237 5.91 4.15 -2.73
CA GLU A 237 4.51 3.80 -2.47
C GLU A 237 3.61 3.92 -3.70
N LEU A 238 2.50 3.22 -3.66
CA LEU A 238 1.46 3.22 -4.68
C LEU A 238 0.19 3.84 -4.08
N LEU A 239 -0.27 4.93 -4.69
CA LEU A 239 -1.57 5.52 -4.40
C LEU A 239 -2.59 4.94 -5.38
N VAL A 240 -3.66 4.33 -4.87
CA VAL A 240 -4.68 3.67 -5.69
C VAL A 240 -5.97 4.45 -5.57
N TYR A 241 -6.51 4.86 -6.73
CA TYR A 241 -7.77 5.59 -6.85
C TYR A 241 -8.79 4.78 -7.66
N PRO A 242 -9.51 3.81 -7.06
CA PRO A 242 -10.47 2.98 -7.78
C PRO A 242 -11.60 3.76 -8.45
N ALA A 243 -12.12 4.83 -7.82
CA ALA A 243 -13.15 5.66 -8.45
C ALA A 243 -12.67 6.30 -9.76
N HIS A 244 -11.38 6.59 -9.86
CA HIS A 244 -10.73 7.23 -11.00
C HIS A 244 -10.06 6.22 -11.93
N GLN A 245 -10.03 4.94 -11.54
CA GLN A 245 -9.36 3.86 -12.28
C GLN A 245 -7.90 4.17 -12.63
N ILE A 246 -7.20 4.87 -11.72
CA ILE A 246 -5.80 5.27 -11.85
C ILE A 246 -5.00 4.91 -10.60
N MET A 247 -3.72 4.67 -10.78
CA MET A 247 -2.75 4.46 -9.71
C MET A 247 -1.48 5.28 -9.95
N PHE A 248 -0.90 5.82 -8.89
CA PHE A 248 0.32 6.63 -8.94
C PHE A 248 1.45 5.96 -8.16
N PHE A 249 2.60 5.78 -8.80
CA PHE A 249 3.79 5.20 -8.20
C PHE A 249 4.74 6.32 -7.79
N LEU A 250 4.97 6.45 -6.49
CA LEU A 250 5.86 7.43 -5.89
C LEU A 250 7.18 6.78 -5.49
N ASP A 251 8.27 7.52 -5.63
CA ASP A 251 9.57 7.15 -5.08
C ASP A 251 9.64 7.41 -3.55
N PRO A 252 10.75 7.05 -2.87
CA PRO A 252 10.91 7.32 -1.44
C PRO A 252 10.90 8.82 -1.05
N ALA A 253 11.09 9.73 -2.01
CA ALA A 253 10.99 11.18 -1.80
C ALA A 253 9.56 11.72 -2.05
N GLY A 254 8.59 10.84 -2.32
CA GLY A 254 7.21 11.20 -2.60
C GLY A 254 7.02 11.85 -3.97
N LYS A 255 7.92 11.58 -4.92
CA LYS A 255 7.86 12.09 -6.29
C LYS A 255 7.29 11.05 -7.24
N LEU A 256 6.41 11.49 -8.11
CA LEU A 256 5.76 10.63 -9.09
C LEU A 256 6.76 10.09 -10.11
N THR A 257 6.87 8.77 -10.20
CA THR A 257 7.77 8.09 -11.15
C THR A 257 7.03 7.48 -12.32
N LYS A 258 5.80 7.01 -12.09
CA LYS A 258 4.90 6.41 -13.10
C LYS A 258 3.45 6.54 -12.65
N TRP A 259 2.52 6.54 -13.59
CA TRP A 259 1.13 6.21 -13.29
C TRP A 259 0.62 5.08 -14.16
N CYS A 260 -0.50 4.52 -13.74
CA CYS A 260 -1.15 3.41 -14.39
C CYS A 260 -2.65 3.67 -14.46
N VAL A 261 -3.21 3.69 -15.66
CA VAL A 261 -4.65 3.57 -15.84
C VAL A 261 -4.99 2.09 -15.86
N PHE A 262 -6.02 1.69 -15.12
CA PHE A 262 -6.42 0.29 -15.08
C PHE A 262 -7.89 0.11 -15.40
N ARG A 263 -8.21 -1.08 -15.90
CA ARG A 263 -9.59 -1.48 -16.16
C ARG A 263 -9.75 -2.95 -15.85
N MET A 264 -10.97 -3.31 -15.45
CA MET A 264 -11.38 -4.70 -15.35
C MET A 264 -12.53 -4.92 -16.30
N LYS A 265 -12.45 -6.00 -17.09
CA LYS A 265 -13.61 -6.52 -17.81
C LYS A 265 -14.33 -7.49 -16.87
N PRO A 266 -15.50 -7.11 -16.30
CA PRO A 266 -16.28 -8.02 -15.47
C PRO A 266 -16.85 -9.17 -16.32
N ASP A 267 -17.34 -10.19 -15.63
CA ASP A 267 -18.07 -11.32 -16.24
C ASP A 267 -19.25 -10.77 -17.07
N PRO A 268 -19.45 -11.18 -18.33
CA PRO A 268 -20.75 -11.04 -18.94
C PRO A 268 -21.73 -11.93 -18.15
N GLU A 269 -22.66 -11.31 -17.43
CA GLU A 269 -23.79 -12.02 -16.77
C GLU A 269 -24.54 -12.95 -17.73
#